data_AF-A0A3D4EJF2-F1
#
_entry.id   AF-A0A3D4EJF2-F1
#
_cell.length_a   1.000
_cell.length_b   1.000
_cell.length_c   1.000
_cell.angle_alpha   90.00
_cell.angle_beta   90.00
_cell.angle_gamma   90.00
#
_symmetry.space_group_name_H-M   'P 1'
#
loop_
_entity.id
_entity.type
_entity.pdbx_description
1 polymer ?
#
loop_
_entity_poly.entity_id
_entity_poly.type
_entity_poly.pdbx_seq_one_letter_code
_entity_poly.pdbx_strand_id
1 'polypeptide(L)'
;MKKRFLPLFFLISFSMFAQLEVRYANGTDENPRWIQLMYSDTPDVGKVTEAYTKYYQTHPFVKNKHTQYYKRWLRSISRTTALPSKEYLKATSKSVKSSSSWVPRGPFDFDIDAASRSYAPGAAHIYCVEQSLSNADVIYAGTATAGLWRSNDKGENWFCLSKSLPISAVYSLEIDPNNENIIYFSGGGTLYKSSNGGASFTNIGSGEFNSGIEIKEIMIHNGKLWVASNQGLYYSSNSGNSFSQKMSGKWLEMEVHPTNNQVIYAVKENTSTTAFYKSTNNGSSFTEYSNGWPSPNSGDEQKRTEIAVSAASPNKVVALCTGAANGGSGLYGIYVSEDQGVNWEFKCCGPQPGGPASTLNINMMGWQDDGSDDGGQYYYDLALAVNPNNANIIHVGGVNHWISTNGGDSFTCPAKWSHPEKNEYIHADIHDIRYF
;
A
#
# COMPACT_ATOMS: atom_id res chain seq x y z
N MET A 1 -0.48 -70.94 -18.31
CA MET A 1 -0.65 -70.50 -16.91
C MET A 1 -1.00 -69.01 -16.90
N LYS A 2 -2.26 -68.65 -16.61
CA LYS A 2 -2.72 -67.25 -16.57
C LYS A 2 -2.24 -66.59 -15.27
N LYS A 3 -1.40 -65.56 -15.33
CA LYS A 3 -1.10 -64.70 -14.18
C LYS A 3 -2.12 -63.56 -14.15
N ARG A 4 -3.01 -63.57 -13.15
CA ARG A 4 -3.90 -62.45 -12.82
C ARG A 4 -3.17 -61.57 -11.80
N PHE A 5 -2.92 -60.32 -12.15
CA PHE A 5 -2.50 -59.28 -11.20
C PHE A 5 -3.76 -58.61 -10.65
N LEU A 6 -3.90 -58.59 -9.33
CA LEU A 6 -4.98 -57.95 -8.59
C LEU A 6 -4.44 -56.60 -8.08
N PRO A 7 -4.99 -55.44 -8.46
CA PRO A 7 -4.55 -54.17 -7.89
C PRO A 7 -5.24 -53.96 -6.54
N LEU A 8 -4.42 -53.77 -5.49
CA LEU A 8 -4.87 -53.42 -4.15
C LEU A 8 -5.10 -51.89 -4.10
N PHE A 9 -6.35 -51.45 -3.99
CA PHE A 9 -6.68 -50.04 -3.79
C PHE A 9 -6.53 -49.69 -2.30
N PHE A 10 -5.58 -48.81 -1.96
CA PHE A 10 -5.53 -48.16 -0.66
C PHE A 10 -6.48 -46.95 -0.65
N LEU A 11 -7.57 -47.03 0.11
CA LEU A 11 -8.40 -45.89 0.46
C LEU A 11 -7.73 -45.15 1.63
N ILE A 12 -7.14 -44.00 1.36
CA ILE A 12 -6.65 -43.08 2.40
C ILE A 12 -7.81 -42.15 2.76
N SER A 13 -8.39 -42.35 3.94
CA SER A 13 -9.36 -41.43 4.54
C SER A 13 -8.63 -40.23 5.13
N PHE A 14 -8.80 -39.04 4.54
CA PHE A 14 -8.39 -37.79 5.19
C PHE A 14 -9.47 -37.37 6.20
N SER A 15 -9.16 -37.48 7.49
CA SER A 15 -9.94 -36.84 8.55
C SER A 15 -9.61 -35.35 8.56
N MET A 16 -10.52 -34.49 8.12
CA MET A 16 -10.41 -33.05 8.37
C MET A 16 -10.66 -32.80 9.86
N PHE A 17 -9.61 -32.46 10.61
CA PHE A 17 -9.79 -31.85 11.92
C PHE A 17 -10.08 -30.36 11.73
N ALA A 18 -11.37 -29.99 11.80
CA ALA A 18 -11.73 -28.63 12.17
C ALA A 18 -11.25 -28.42 13.61
N GLN A 19 -10.37 -27.45 13.83
CA GLN A 19 -9.87 -27.10 15.15
C GLN A 19 -11.02 -26.50 15.95
N LEU A 20 -11.68 -27.31 16.78
CA LEU A 20 -12.66 -26.85 17.77
C LEU A 20 -11.97 -25.84 18.69
N GLU A 21 -12.56 -24.67 18.80
CA GLU A 21 -12.08 -23.56 19.62
C GLU A 21 -12.19 -23.96 21.11
N VAL A 22 -11.10 -24.44 21.69
CA VAL A 22 -11.06 -24.73 23.12
C VAL A 22 -10.95 -23.40 23.88
N ARG A 23 -12.01 -23.02 24.59
CA ARG A 23 -11.91 -22.02 25.67
C ARG A 23 -10.89 -22.55 26.68
N TYR A 24 -9.72 -21.91 26.76
CA TYR A 24 -8.76 -22.23 27.81
C TYR A 24 -9.38 -21.88 29.17
N ALA A 25 -9.23 -22.78 30.14
CA ALA A 25 -9.90 -22.71 31.45
C ALA A 25 -9.75 -21.35 32.13
N ASN A 26 -10.82 -20.97 32.85
CA ASN A 26 -11.07 -19.72 33.57
C ASN A 26 -9.81 -19.06 34.14
N GLY A 27 -9.73 -17.73 34.02
CA GLY A 27 -8.70 -16.94 34.68
C GLY A 27 -8.69 -17.27 36.17
N THR A 28 -7.59 -17.84 36.66
CA THR A 28 -7.30 -17.92 38.10
C THR A 28 -7.08 -16.51 38.64
N ASP A 29 -7.34 -16.28 39.93
CA ASP A 29 -7.17 -14.99 40.62
C ASP A 29 -5.73 -14.42 40.54
N GLU A 30 -4.77 -15.23 40.09
CA GLU A 30 -3.37 -14.86 39.86
C GLU A 30 -3.11 -14.20 38.50
N ASN A 31 -4.06 -14.26 37.55
CA ASN A 31 -3.85 -13.68 36.22
C ASN A 31 -4.04 -12.16 36.22
N PRO A 32 -3.31 -11.40 35.37
CA PRO A 32 -3.58 -9.99 35.09
C PRO A 32 -5.05 -9.69 34.80
N ARG A 33 -5.52 -8.53 35.24
CA ARG A 33 -6.94 -8.13 35.16
C ARG A 33 -7.53 -8.24 33.76
N TRP A 34 -6.76 -7.93 32.72
CA TRP A 34 -7.23 -8.04 31.33
C TRP A 34 -7.51 -9.48 30.91
N ILE A 35 -6.74 -10.45 31.43
CA ILE A 35 -6.95 -11.88 31.18
C ILE A 35 -8.23 -12.35 31.87
N GLN A 36 -8.44 -11.93 33.12
CA GLN A 36 -9.66 -12.24 33.87
C GLN A 36 -10.91 -11.71 33.17
N LEU A 37 -10.85 -10.45 32.72
CA LEU A 37 -11.96 -9.81 32.00
C LEU A 37 -12.22 -10.51 30.65
N MET A 38 -11.17 -10.89 29.92
CA MET A 38 -11.27 -11.52 28.61
C MET A 38 -11.94 -12.90 28.66
N TYR A 39 -11.71 -13.66 29.73
CA TYR A 39 -12.31 -15.00 29.90
C TYR A 39 -13.59 -14.99 30.75
N SER A 40 -14.13 -13.82 31.09
CA SER A 40 -15.43 -13.74 31.77
C SER A 40 -16.58 -14.23 30.87
N ASP A 41 -17.72 -14.58 31.47
CA ASP A 41 -18.86 -15.14 30.73
C ASP A 41 -19.41 -14.17 29.66
N THR A 42 -19.32 -12.87 29.92
CA THR A 42 -19.71 -11.78 29.02
C THR A 42 -18.61 -10.72 28.97
N PRO A 43 -17.53 -10.96 28.21
CA PRO A 43 -16.37 -10.10 28.23
C PRO A 43 -16.65 -8.77 27.51
N ASP A 44 -16.48 -7.67 28.23
CA ASP A 44 -16.64 -6.30 27.72
C ASP A 44 -15.35 -5.87 27.00
N VAL A 45 -15.46 -5.62 25.69
CA VAL A 45 -14.34 -5.32 24.80
C VAL A 45 -13.58 -4.07 25.25
N GLY A 46 -14.29 -3.02 25.65
CA GLY A 46 -13.70 -1.77 26.09
C GLY A 46 -12.89 -1.98 27.37
N LYS A 47 -13.48 -2.67 28.34
CA LYS A 47 -12.81 -2.94 29.63
C LYS A 47 -11.63 -3.88 29.51
N VAL A 48 -11.70 -4.88 28.62
CA VAL A 48 -10.57 -5.79 28.38
C VAL A 48 -9.43 -5.05 27.68
N THR A 49 -9.74 -4.24 26.66
CA THR A 49 -8.74 -3.47 25.91
C THR A 49 -8.07 -2.42 26.78
N GLU A 50 -8.85 -1.68 27.57
CA GLU A 50 -8.32 -0.70 28.53
C GLU A 50 -7.39 -1.37 29.56
N ALA A 51 -7.83 -2.50 30.14
CA ALA A 51 -7.02 -3.24 31.10
C ALA A 51 -5.74 -3.83 30.47
N TYR A 52 -5.80 -4.26 29.20
CA TYR A 52 -4.66 -4.78 28.46
C TYR A 52 -3.62 -3.68 28.21
N THR A 53 -4.06 -2.53 27.69
CA THR A 53 -3.21 -1.37 27.44
C THR A 53 -2.56 -0.87 28.73
N LYS A 54 -3.34 -0.72 29.81
CA LYS A 54 -2.83 -0.30 31.11
C LYS A 54 -1.81 -1.28 31.69
N TYR A 55 -1.99 -2.58 31.48
CA TYR A 55 -1.05 -3.59 31.97
C TYR A 55 0.31 -3.48 31.27
N TYR A 56 0.33 -3.34 29.94
CA TYR A 56 1.56 -3.27 29.15
C TYR A 56 2.25 -1.91 29.14
N GLN A 57 1.66 -0.87 29.75
CA GLN A 57 2.37 0.37 30.07
C GLN A 57 3.48 0.19 31.11
N THR A 58 3.34 -0.80 31.99
CA THR A 58 4.26 -1.02 33.14
C THR A 58 4.95 -2.38 33.10
N HIS A 59 4.60 -3.23 32.14
CA HIS A 59 5.15 -4.57 31.98
C HIS A 59 5.63 -4.78 30.54
N PRO A 60 6.80 -5.39 30.32
CA PRO A 60 7.27 -5.70 28.98
C PRO A 60 6.32 -6.68 28.29
N PHE A 61 6.16 -6.53 26.97
CA PHE A 61 5.33 -7.44 26.20
C PHE A 61 5.91 -8.87 26.20
N VAL A 62 5.09 -9.85 26.58
CA VAL A 62 5.45 -11.27 26.56
C VAL A 62 4.44 -12.05 25.74
N LYS A 63 4.93 -12.71 24.68
CA LYS A 63 4.10 -13.59 23.85
C LYS A 63 3.76 -14.86 24.62
N ASN A 64 2.47 -15.10 24.86
CA ASN A 64 1.96 -16.28 25.57
C ASN A 64 0.57 -16.68 25.03
N LYS A 65 0.01 -17.77 25.55
CA LYS A 65 -1.31 -18.28 25.12
C LYS A 65 -2.43 -17.24 25.22
N HIS A 66 -2.38 -16.36 26.22
CA HIS A 66 -3.40 -15.34 26.47
C HIS A 66 -3.25 -14.14 25.54
N THR A 67 -2.02 -13.66 25.29
CA THR A 67 -1.81 -12.55 24.34
C THR A 67 -2.09 -12.98 22.90
N GLN A 68 -1.83 -14.25 22.57
CA GLN A 68 -2.24 -14.83 21.29
C GLN A 68 -3.76 -15.01 21.19
N TYR A 69 -4.43 -15.41 22.27
CA TYR A 69 -5.89 -15.49 22.31
C TYR A 69 -6.54 -14.11 22.23
N TYR A 70 -6.06 -13.12 22.98
CA TYR A 70 -6.52 -11.73 22.92
C TYR A 70 -6.46 -11.16 21.51
N LYS A 71 -5.34 -11.36 20.79
CA LYS A 71 -5.22 -10.97 19.38
C LYS A 71 -6.27 -11.65 18.49
N ARG A 72 -6.60 -12.93 18.73
CA ARG A 72 -7.62 -13.66 17.97
C ARG A 72 -9.05 -13.26 18.36
N TRP A 73 -9.28 -13.00 19.64
CA TRP A 73 -10.57 -12.60 20.22
C TRP A 73 -10.96 -11.19 19.79
N LEU A 74 -10.03 -10.22 19.81
CA LEU A 74 -10.28 -8.90 19.22
C LEU A 74 -10.62 -9.01 17.72
N ARG A 75 -9.92 -9.88 16.98
CA ARG A 75 -10.24 -10.16 15.57
C ARG A 75 -11.60 -10.84 15.39
N SER A 76 -12.13 -11.61 16.36
CA SER A 76 -13.45 -12.23 16.23
C SER A 76 -14.58 -11.29 16.63
N ILE A 77 -14.31 -10.36 17.54
CA ILE A 77 -15.23 -9.29 17.92
C ILE A 77 -15.42 -8.30 16.77
N SER A 78 -14.34 -7.88 16.09
CA SER A 78 -14.43 -7.05 14.89
C SER A 78 -15.17 -7.73 13.72
N ARG A 79 -15.44 -9.05 13.84
CA ARG A 79 -16.20 -9.88 12.88
C ARG A 79 -17.63 -10.17 13.33
N THR A 80 -18.06 -9.76 14.54
CA THR A 80 -19.41 -10.03 15.08
C THR A 80 -20.28 -8.78 15.26
N THR A 81 -19.83 -7.61 14.81
CA THR A 81 -20.76 -6.54 14.48
C THR A 81 -21.64 -7.02 13.32
N ALA A 82 -22.94 -7.09 13.58
CA ALA A 82 -23.95 -7.44 12.60
C ALA A 82 -23.72 -6.71 11.27
N LEU A 83 -24.10 -7.38 10.18
CA LEU A 83 -24.21 -6.78 8.84
C LEU A 83 -24.68 -5.31 8.96
N PRO A 84 -24.02 -4.35 8.31
CA PRO A 84 -24.47 -2.96 8.35
C PRO A 84 -25.94 -2.95 7.93
N SER A 85 -26.80 -2.47 8.83
CA SER A 85 -28.24 -2.47 8.60
C SER A 85 -28.55 -1.63 7.36
N LYS A 86 -29.70 -1.86 6.72
CA LYS A 86 -30.20 -0.96 5.66
C LYS A 86 -30.32 0.51 6.13
N GLU A 87 -30.31 0.75 7.45
CA GLU A 87 -30.23 2.08 8.04
C GLU A 87 -28.81 2.67 8.02
N TYR A 88 -27.75 1.86 8.16
CA TYR A 88 -26.35 2.30 7.97
C TYR A 88 -26.11 2.78 6.52
N LEU A 89 -26.57 2.01 5.53
CA LEU A 89 -26.49 2.39 4.10
C LEU A 89 -27.38 3.61 3.77
N LYS A 90 -28.46 3.84 4.52
CA LYS A 90 -29.26 5.07 4.41
C LYS A 90 -28.65 6.25 5.16
N ALA A 91 -27.94 6.03 6.26
CA ALA A 91 -27.28 7.07 7.04
C ALA A 91 -26.09 7.67 6.28
N THR A 92 -25.37 6.86 5.49
CA THR A 92 -24.33 7.35 4.57
C THR A 92 -24.89 8.10 3.35
N SER A 93 -26.17 7.91 3.01
CA SER A 93 -26.87 8.66 1.94
C SER A 93 -27.41 10.02 2.37
N LYS A 94 -27.42 10.32 3.68
CA LYS A 94 -27.81 11.64 4.19
C LYS A 94 -26.56 12.37 4.63
N SER A 95 -26.31 13.52 4.01
CA SER A 95 -25.24 14.46 4.34
C SER A 95 -25.36 14.95 5.79
N VAL A 96 -24.81 14.18 6.71
CA VAL A 96 -24.38 14.71 8.00
C VAL A 96 -22.98 15.23 7.76
N LYS A 97 -22.77 16.54 7.97
CA LYS A 97 -21.44 17.16 7.96
C LYS A 97 -20.60 16.54 9.07
N SER A 98 -19.97 15.40 8.77
CA SER A 98 -18.84 14.86 9.50
C SER A 98 -17.64 15.77 9.26
N SER A 99 -16.84 16.00 10.29
CA SER A 99 -15.51 16.61 10.15
C SER A 99 -14.52 15.69 9.42
N SER A 100 -14.88 14.42 9.17
CA SER A 100 -14.18 13.56 8.23
C SER A 100 -14.78 13.74 6.82
N SER A 101 -13.98 14.26 5.90
CA SER A 101 -14.36 14.52 4.50
C SER A 101 -14.18 13.29 3.60
N TRP A 102 -13.76 12.14 4.14
CA TRP A 102 -13.54 10.92 3.37
C TRP A 102 -14.86 10.22 3.09
N VAL A 103 -15.11 9.91 1.82
CA VAL A 103 -16.29 9.17 1.37
C VAL A 103 -15.79 7.92 0.64
N PRO A 104 -16.25 6.72 1.01
CA PRO A 104 -15.89 5.52 0.27
C PRO A 104 -16.42 5.61 -1.16
N ARG A 105 -15.57 5.32 -2.15
CA ARG A 105 -15.88 5.37 -3.59
C ARG A 105 -15.83 4.01 -4.24
N GLY A 106 -16.23 2.95 -3.53
CA GLY A 106 -16.27 1.59 -4.04
C GLY A 106 -14.91 1.06 -4.56
N PRO A 107 -14.92 -0.04 -5.35
CA PRO A 107 -16.10 -0.86 -5.66
C PRO A 107 -16.68 -1.51 -4.39
N PHE A 108 -18.01 -1.55 -4.29
CA PHE A 108 -18.73 -2.20 -3.18
C PHE A 108 -19.17 -3.63 -3.51
N ASP A 109 -18.80 -4.12 -4.69
CA ASP A 109 -19.12 -5.47 -5.16
C ASP A 109 -18.09 -6.45 -4.62
N PHE A 110 -18.52 -7.37 -3.75
CA PHE A 110 -17.70 -8.41 -3.15
C PHE A 110 -18.49 -9.71 -3.06
N ASP A 111 -17.80 -10.84 -3.08
CA ASP A 111 -18.41 -12.16 -3.05
C ASP A 111 -18.98 -12.46 -1.65
N ILE A 112 -20.24 -12.10 -1.46
CA ILE A 112 -20.98 -12.35 -0.21
C ILE A 112 -21.08 -13.84 0.15
N ASP A 113 -20.90 -14.73 -0.83
CA ASP A 113 -21.00 -16.17 -0.69
C ASP A 113 -19.62 -16.84 -0.59
N ALA A 114 -18.53 -16.06 -0.66
CA ALA A 114 -17.18 -16.58 -0.51
C ALA A 114 -17.05 -17.31 0.82
N ALA A 115 -16.39 -18.49 0.80
CA ALA A 115 -16.10 -19.25 2.00
C ALA A 115 -15.22 -18.50 3.04
N SER A 116 -14.64 -17.36 2.62
CA SER A 116 -13.87 -16.45 3.45
C SER A 116 -14.76 -15.72 4.46
N ARG A 117 -14.26 -15.53 5.69
CA ARG A 117 -15.00 -14.97 6.84
C ARG A 117 -14.60 -13.53 7.17
N SER A 118 -14.27 -12.72 6.15
CA SER A 118 -14.00 -11.28 6.31
C SER A 118 -15.31 -10.47 6.25
N TYR A 119 -15.29 -9.20 6.63
CA TYR A 119 -16.46 -8.31 6.56
C TYR A 119 -16.85 -7.94 5.11
N ALA A 120 -15.88 -8.01 4.19
CA ALA A 120 -16.07 -7.88 2.75
C ALA A 120 -15.31 -9.02 2.05
N PRO A 121 -15.77 -10.28 2.21
CA PRO A 121 -15.07 -11.42 1.66
C PRO A 121 -15.12 -11.35 0.12
N GLY A 122 -13.98 -11.59 -0.53
CA GLY A 122 -13.86 -11.42 -1.99
C GLY A 122 -13.65 -9.97 -2.45
N ALA A 123 -13.69 -8.96 -1.57
CA ALA A 123 -13.22 -7.63 -1.90
C ALA A 123 -11.69 -7.64 -2.11
N ALA A 124 -11.22 -6.95 -3.14
CA ALA A 124 -9.80 -6.87 -3.46
C ALA A 124 -9.19 -5.55 -2.94
N HIS A 125 -7.94 -5.60 -2.49
CA HIS A 125 -7.16 -4.40 -2.19
C HIS A 125 -6.91 -3.62 -3.48
N ILE A 126 -6.96 -2.29 -3.38
CA ILE A 126 -6.58 -1.40 -4.48
C ILE A 126 -5.07 -1.19 -4.40
N TYR A 127 -4.36 -1.50 -5.49
CA TYR A 127 -2.92 -1.24 -5.61
C TYR A 127 -2.63 0.12 -6.24
N CYS A 128 -3.46 0.57 -7.18
CA CYS A 128 -3.29 1.85 -7.83
C CYS A 128 -4.64 2.43 -8.27
N VAL A 129 -4.75 3.76 -8.31
CA VAL A 129 -5.93 4.48 -8.76
C VAL A 129 -5.52 5.70 -9.59
N GLU A 130 -6.12 5.86 -10.77
CA GLU A 130 -5.83 6.99 -11.65
C GLU A 130 -7.13 7.70 -12.09
N GLN A 131 -7.13 9.03 -12.09
CA GLN A 131 -8.20 9.85 -12.68
C GLN A 131 -7.72 10.42 -14.02
N SER A 132 -8.58 10.38 -15.03
CA SER A 132 -8.23 10.93 -16.33
C SER A 132 -8.17 12.46 -16.32
N LEU A 133 -7.08 13.03 -16.84
CA LEU A 133 -6.93 14.47 -17.03
C LEU A 133 -7.83 15.04 -18.14
N SER A 134 -8.18 14.22 -19.13
CA SER A 134 -9.08 14.63 -20.22
C SER A 134 -10.56 14.55 -19.82
N ASN A 135 -10.88 13.76 -18.79
CA ASN A 135 -12.23 13.59 -18.27
C ASN A 135 -12.22 13.18 -16.79
N ALA A 136 -12.38 14.14 -15.88
CA ALA A 136 -12.31 13.93 -14.44
C ALA A 136 -13.43 13.03 -13.86
N ASP A 137 -14.45 12.65 -14.65
CA ASP A 137 -15.45 11.66 -14.24
C ASP A 137 -14.93 10.23 -14.38
N VAL A 138 -13.91 10.01 -15.21
CA VAL A 138 -13.35 8.70 -15.50
C VAL A 138 -12.19 8.39 -14.56
N ILE A 139 -12.32 7.28 -13.84
CA ILE A 139 -11.33 6.77 -12.91
C ILE A 139 -11.07 5.30 -13.25
N TYR A 140 -9.82 4.87 -13.16
CA TYR A 140 -9.44 3.47 -13.28
C TYR A 140 -8.75 3.01 -11.99
N ALA A 141 -8.91 1.73 -11.66
CA ALA A 141 -8.30 1.15 -10.46
C ALA A 141 -7.71 -0.23 -10.78
N GLY A 142 -6.48 -0.45 -10.34
CA GLY A 142 -5.81 -1.73 -10.33
C GLY A 142 -5.92 -2.39 -8.97
N THR A 143 -6.18 -3.70 -8.93
CA THR A 143 -6.43 -4.42 -7.67
C THR A 143 -5.48 -5.59 -7.49
N ALA A 144 -5.35 -6.08 -6.25
CA ALA A 144 -4.50 -7.22 -5.92
C ALA A 144 -5.00 -8.55 -6.46
N THR A 145 -6.32 -8.75 -6.49
CA THR A 145 -6.94 -10.06 -6.75
C THR A 145 -8.19 -10.01 -7.63
N ALA A 146 -8.61 -8.84 -8.10
CA ALA A 146 -9.82 -8.65 -8.92
C ALA A 146 -9.55 -7.94 -10.27
N GLY A 147 -8.30 -7.81 -10.70
CA GLY A 147 -7.90 -7.24 -11.98
C GLY A 147 -8.11 -5.71 -12.10
N LEU A 148 -8.47 -5.27 -13.30
CA LEU A 148 -8.62 -3.86 -13.70
C LEU A 148 -10.09 -3.43 -13.69
N TRP A 149 -10.35 -2.25 -13.12
CA TRP A 149 -11.68 -1.66 -13.02
C TRP A 149 -11.71 -0.24 -13.59
N ARG A 150 -12.89 0.18 -14.04
CA ARG A 150 -13.17 1.54 -14.51
C ARG A 150 -14.48 2.06 -13.93
N SER A 151 -14.48 3.32 -13.54
CA SER A 151 -15.65 4.14 -13.26
C SER A 151 -15.81 5.23 -14.32
N ASN A 152 -17.04 5.63 -14.60
CA ASN A 152 -17.35 6.78 -15.47
C ASN A 152 -18.09 7.91 -14.73
N ASP A 153 -18.17 7.84 -13.40
CA ASP A 153 -18.94 8.76 -12.56
C ASP A 153 -18.24 9.01 -11.21
N LYS A 154 -16.92 9.23 -11.24
CA LYS A 154 -16.09 9.56 -10.05
C LYS A 154 -16.10 8.51 -8.93
N GLY A 155 -16.25 7.24 -9.30
CA GLY A 155 -16.18 6.09 -8.41
C GLY A 155 -17.53 5.75 -7.76
N GLU A 156 -18.64 6.30 -8.25
CA GLU A 156 -19.97 5.89 -7.77
C GLU A 156 -20.30 4.48 -8.28
N ASN A 157 -19.95 4.16 -9.54
CA ASN A 157 -20.15 2.84 -10.16
C ASN A 157 -18.88 2.33 -10.85
N TRP A 158 -18.61 1.03 -10.71
CA TRP A 158 -17.39 0.40 -11.23
C TRP A 158 -17.69 -0.81 -12.13
N PHE A 159 -16.88 -0.97 -13.17
CA PHE A 159 -16.95 -2.05 -14.14
C PHE A 159 -15.59 -2.74 -14.25
N CYS A 160 -15.56 -4.06 -13.99
CA CYS A 160 -14.35 -4.85 -14.21
C CYS A 160 -14.11 -5.02 -15.71
N LEU A 161 -12.97 -4.52 -16.18
CA LEU A 161 -12.57 -4.53 -17.59
C LEU A 161 -11.76 -5.78 -17.96
N SER A 162 -11.09 -6.41 -16.99
CA SER A 162 -10.16 -7.51 -17.24
C SER A 162 -10.77 -8.90 -17.13
N LYS A 163 -12.11 -9.05 -17.16
CA LYS A 163 -12.78 -10.37 -17.00
C LYS A 163 -12.33 -11.42 -18.02
N SER A 164 -11.90 -10.98 -19.20
CA SER A 164 -11.43 -11.83 -20.30
C SER A 164 -9.91 -12.05 -20.30
N LEU A 165 -9.18 -11.42 -19.38
CA LEU A 165 -7.73 -11.55 -19.27
C LEU A 165 -7.36 -12.56 -18.17
N PRO A 166 -6.30 -13.37 -18.36
CA PRO A 166 -5.82 -14.31 -17.35
C PRO A 166 -4.97 -13.59 -16.28
N ILE A 167 -5.48 -12.49 -15.73
CA ILE A 167 -4.80 -11.69 -14.69
C ILE A 167 -5.72 -11.53 -13.48
N SER A 168 -5.13 -11.57 -12.29
CA SER A 168 -5.82 -11.25 -11.04
C SER A 168 -5.32 -9.94 -10.42
N ALA A 169 -4.07 -9.58 -10.67
CA ALA A 169 -3.43 -8.42 -10.09
C ALA A 169 -3.10 -7.37 -11.15
N VAL A 170 -3.32 -6.10 -10.82
CA VAL A 170 -2.83 -4.93 -11.57
C VAL A 170 -2.02 -4.07 -10.63
N TYR A 171 -0.71 -3.95 -10.89
CA TYR A 171 0.24 -3.31 -9.97
C TYR A 171 0.47 -1.83 -10.30
N SER A 172 0.41 -1.47 -11.58
CA SER A 172 0.59 -0.10 -12.05
C SER A 172 -0.29 0.13 -13.27
N LEU A 173 -0.76 1.35 -13.42
CA LEU A 173 -1.74 1.81 -14.37
C LEU A 173 -1.44 3.26 -14.70
N GLU A 174 -1.64 3.66 -15.96
CA GLU A 174 -1.51 5.05 -16.39
C GLU A 174 -2.49 5.33 -17.53
N ILE A 175 -3.04 6.54 -17.55
CA ILE A 175 -4.04 7.00 -18.52
C ILE A 175 -3.39 8.02 -19.44
N ASP A 176 -3.64 7.94 -20.74
CA ASP A 176 -3.19 8.99 -21.65
C ASP A 176 -3.79 10.34 -21.23
N PRO A 177 -2.97 11.39 -21.02
CA PRO A 177 -3.44 12.65 -20.47
C PRO A 177 -4.44 13.37 -21.40
N ASN A 178 -4.48 13.02 -22.68
CA ASN A 178 -5.36 13.64 -23.67
C ASN A 178 -6.55 12.75 -24.08
N ASN A 179 -6.63 11.51 -23.61
CA ASN A 179 -7.70 10.59 -23.98
C ASN A 179 -7.93 9.50 -22.92
N GLU A 180 -9.07 9.57 -22.23
CA GLU A 180 -9.44 8.65 -21.15
C GLU A 180 -9.61 7.18 -21.59
N ASN A 181 -9.64 6.92 -22.90
CA ASN A 181 -9.81 5.58 -23.47
C ASN A 181 -8.47 4.90 -23.79
N ILE A 182 -7.36 5.62 -23.73
CA ILE A 182 -6.02 5.04 -23.91
C ILE A 182 -5.42 4.82 -22.53
N ILE A 183 -5.19 3.57 -22.17
CA ILE A 183 -4.62 3.17 -20.88
C ILE A 183 -3.51 2.16 -21.06
N TYR A 184 -2.57 2.17 -20.13
CA TYR A 184 -1.48 1.20 -20.02
C TYR A 184 -1.49 0.64 -18.61
N PHE A 185 -1.35 -0.67 -18.46
CA PHE A 185 -1.32 -1.28 -17.13
C PHE A 185 -0.50 -2.56 -17.10
N SER A 186 0.03 -2.90 -15.94
CA SER A 186 0.78 -4.12 -15.71
C SER A 186 -0.08 -5.18 -15.04
N GLY A 187 0.02 -6.44 -15.47
CA GLY A 187 -0.66 -7.57 -14.84
C GLY A 187 -0.07 -8.90 -15.27
N GLY A 188 0.05 -9.86 -14.34
CA GLY A 188 0.57 -11.21 -14.66
C GLY A 188 1.95 -11.22 -15.32
N GLY A 189 2.83 -10.27 -14.99
CA GLY A 189 4.16 -10.14 -15.61
C GLY A 189 4.13 -9.64 -17.06
N THR A 190 3.04 -8.99 -17.47
CA THR A 190 2.83 -8.45 -18.82
C THR A 190 2.44 -6.98 -18.74
N LEU A 191 2.86 -6.18 -19.73
CA LEU A 191 2.36 -4.82 -19.95
C LEU A 191 1.26 -4.86 -21.02
N TYR A 192 0.12 -4.26 -20.72
CA TYR A 192 -1.02 -4.19 -21.61
C TYR A 192 -1.28 -2.74 -22.01
N LYS A 193 -1.88 -2.59 -23.20
CA LYS A 193 -2.47 -1.35 -23.67
C LYS A 193 -3.91 -1.57 -24.07
N SER A 194 -4.78 -0.62 -23.73
CA SER A 194 -6.07 -0.44 -24.40
C SER A 194 -6.10 0.91 -25.11
N SER A 195 -6.80 0.99 -26.24
CA SER A 195 -7.06 2.24 -26.96
C SER A 195 -8.55 2.55 -27.11
N ASN A 196 -9.39 1.80 -26.40
CA ASN A 196 -10.86 1.85 -26.49
C ASN A 196 -11.52 1.69 -25.11
N GLY A 197 -10.88 2.23 -24.07
CA GLY A 197 -11.47 2.36 -22.75
C GLY A 197 -11.67 1.03 -22.03
N GLY A 198 -10.86 0.03 -22.38
CA GLY A 198 -10.90 -1.32 -21.78
C GLY A 198 -11.74 -2.34 -22.53
N ALA A 199 -12.29 -2.01 -23.71
CA ALA A 199 -13.06 -2.99 -24.49
C ALA A 199 -12.18 -4.10 -25.09
N SER A 200 -10.92 -3.80 -25.40
CA SER A 200 -9.91 -4.79 -25.81
C SER A 200 -8.52 -4.38 -25.34
N PHE A 201 -7.63 -5.37 -25.24
CA PHE A 201 -6.26 -5.20 -24.76
C PHE A 201 -5.25 -5.87 -25.69
N THR A 202 -4.08 -5.25 -25.80
CA THR A 202 -2.93 -5.77 -26.55
C THR A 202 -1.73 -5.86 -25.61
N ASN A 203 -1.03 -7.00 -25.63
CA ASN A 203 0.25 -7.14 -24.95
C ASN A 203 1.31 -6.30 -25.68
N ILE A 204 2.07 -5.50 -24.93
CA ILE A 204 3.12 -4.65 -25.47
C ILE A 204 4.45 -4.91 -24.76
N GLY A 205 5.57 -4.60 -25.43
CA GLY A 205 6.93 -4.77 -24.88
C GLY A 205 7.40 -6.22 -24.68
N SER A 206 6.66 -7.22 -25.19
CA SER A 206 7.02 -8.63 -25.01
C SER A 206 8.31 -9.05 -25.70
N GLY A 207 8.82 -8.26 -26.66
CA GLY A 207 10.10 -8.53 -27.32
C GLY A 207 11.30 -8.07 -26.49
N GLU A 208 11.07 -7.12 -25.57
CA GLU A 208 12.10 -6.46 -24.77
C GLU A 208 12.11 -6.93 -23.31
N PHE A 209 10.98 -7.43 -22.83
CA PHE A 209 10.83 -7.92 -21.46
C PHE A 209 11.12 -9.42 -21.38
N ASN A 210 12.00 -9.82 -20.48
CA ASN A 210 12.23 -11.24 -20.21
C ASN A 210 11.10 -11.83 -19.34
N SER A 211 11.03 -13.16 -19.29
CA SER A 211 10.18 -13.84 -18.31
C SER A 211 10.52 -13.38 -16.89
N GLY A 212 9.48 -13.16 -16.07
CA GLY A 212 9.65 -12.69 -14.70
C GLY A 212 9.92 -11.18 -14.56
N ILE A 213 9.57 -10.38 -15.56
CA ILE A 213 9.51 -8.93 -15.36
C ILE A 213 8.43 -8.59 -14.33
N GLU A 214 8.80 -7.74 -13.39
CA GLU A 214 7.90 -7.10 -12.44
C GLU A 214 7.93 -5.61 -12.73
N ILE A 215 6.83 -5.08 -13.23
CA ILE A 215 6.65 -3.65 -13.46
C ILE A 215 6.25 -3.01 -12.14
N LYS A 216 7.00 -1.99 -11.73
CA LYS A 216 6.77 -1.24 -10.50
C LYS A 216 5.98 0.03 -10.77
N GLU A 217 6.31 0.74 -11.85
CA GLU A 217 5.60 1.95 -12.24
C GLU A 217 5.53 2.11 -13.77
N ILE A 218 4.45 2.73 -14.22
CA ILE A 218 4.20 3.19 -15.58
C ILE A 218 3.92 4.68 -15.49
N MET A 219 4.58 5.47 -16.33
CA MET A 219 4.41 6.92 -16.40
C MET A 219 4.30 7.36 -17.85
N ILE A 220 3.37 8.27 -18.16
CA ILE A 220 3.34 8.96 -19.46
C ILE A 220 3.89 10.37 -19.29
N HIS A 221 4.97 10.67 -20.00
CA HIS A 221 5.59 11.99 -19.95
C HIS A 221 6.02 12.46 -21.34
N ASN A 222 5.60 13.67 -21.72
CA ASN A 222 5.87 14.27 -23.03
C ASN A 222 5.53 13.32 -24.21
N GLY A 223 4.40 12.60 -24.10
CA GLY A 223 3.93 11.64 -25.12
C GLY A 223 4.76 10.35 -25.21
N LYS A 224 5.70 10.14 -24.29
CA LYS A 224 6.50 8.91 -24.18
C LYS A 224 6.01 8.09 -23.00
N LEU A 225 6.04 6.78 -23.16
CA LEU A 225 5.73 5.82 -22.11
C LEU A 225 7.03 5.42 -21.41
N TRP A 226 7.06 5.49 -20.09
CA TRP A 226 8.15 5.08 -19.23
C TRP A 226 7.71 3.91 -18.36
N VAL A 227 8.64 2.98 -18.11
CA VAL A 227 8.38 1.78 -17.29
C VAL A 227 9.55 1.53 -16.37
N ALA A 228 9.31 1.62 -15.05
CA ALA A 228 10.22 1.15 -14.02
C ALA A 228 9.92 -0.32 -13.71
N SER A 229 10.96 -1.15 -13.59
CA SER A 229 10.81 -2.59 -13.37
C SER A 229 11.97 -3.19 -12.58
N ASN A 230 11.83 -4.45 -12.18
CA ASN A 230 12.92 -5.23 -11.58
C ASN A 230 14.11 -5.52 -12.52
N GLN A 231 14.00 -5.27 -13.83
CA GLN A 231 15.05 -5.55 -14.81
C GLN A 231 15.69 -4.28 -15.39
N GLY A 232 14.96 -3.17 -15.40
CA GLY A 232 15.49 -1.88 -15.84
C GLY A 232 14.45 -0.76 -15.87
N LEU A 233 14.97 0.42 -16.23
CA LEU A 233 14.19 1.58 -16.61
C LEU A 233 14.07 1.60 -18.14
N TYR A 234 12.85 1.49 -18.65
CA TYR A 234 12.56 1.42 -20.08
C TYR A 234 11.78 2.64 -20.54
N TYR A 235 11.90 2.97 -21.82
CA TYR A 235 11.07 3.99 -22.45
C TYR A 235 10.59 3.55 -23.84
N SER A 236 9.44 4.07 -24.26
CA SER A 236 8.87 3.91 -25.60
C SER A 236 8.45 5.27 -26.16
N SER A 237 8.88 5.56 -27.39
CA SER A 237 8.47 6.75 -28.16
C SER A 237 7.28 6.50 -29.09
N ASN A 238 6.77 5.27 -29.12
CA ASN A 238 5.76 4.82 -30.07
C ASN A 238 4.61 4.10 -29.35
N SER A 239 4.21 4.63 -28.19
CA SER A 239 3.03 4.21 -27.44
C SER A 239 3.02 2.71 -27.13
N GLY A 240 4.18 2.16 -26.77
CA GLY A 240 4.36 0.77 -26.35
C GLY A 240 4.72 -0.23 -27.45
N ASN A 241 4.77 0.16 -28.73
CA ASN A 241 5.05 -0.79 -29.80
C ASN A 241 6.46 -1.40 -29.73
N SER A 242 7.44 -0.63 -29.25
CA SER A 242 8.78 -1.10 -28.92
C SER A 242 9.33 -0.32 -27.73
N PHE A 243 10.25 -0.93 -26.99
CA PHE A 243 10.91 -0.31 -25.85
C PHE A 243 12.43 -0.24 -26.03
N SER A 244 13.06 0.70 -25.34
CA SER A 244 14.51 0.76 -25.18
C SER A 244 14.84 0.83 -23.70
N GLN A 245 15.71 -0.07 -23.24
CA GLN A 245 16.23 -0.03 -21.89
C GLN A 245 17.22 1.13 -21.76
N LYS A 246 16.92 2.10 -20.88
CA LYS A 246 17.80 3.23 -20.59
C LYS A 246 18.89 2.84 -19.60
N MET A 247 18.50 2.11 -18.55
CA MET A 247 19.41 1.65 -17.51
C MET A 247 18.94 0.30 -16.99
N SER A 248 19.88 -0.59 -16.68
CA SER A 248 19.60 -1.87 -16.05
C SER A 248 19.43 -1.76 -14.53
N GLY A 249 18.92 -2.83 -13.91
CA GLY A 249 18.73 -2.94 -12.47
C GLY A 249 17.27 -2.82 -12.05
N LYS A 250 17.02 -2.81 -10.73
CA LYS A 250 15.67 -2.70 -10.18
C LYS A 250 15.31 -1.24 -9.95
N TRP A 251 14.33 -0.75 -10.69
CA TRP A 251 13.80 0.60 -10.58
C TRP A 251 12.43 0.53 -9.94
N LEU A 252 12.21 1.40 -8.95
CA LEU A 252 11.00 1.38 -8.12
C LEU A 252 9.98 2.37 -8.63
N GLU A 253 10.42 3.60 -8.88
CA GLU A 253 9.51 4.73 -9.03
C GLU A 253 10.12 5.85 -9.88
N MET A 254 9.27 6.72 -10.43
CA MET A 254 9.56 7.92 -11.18
C MET A 254 8.61 9.05 -10.80
N GLU A 255 9.10 10.29 -10.86
CA GLU A 255 8.28 11.48 -10.68
C GLU A 255 8.71 12.56 -11.67
N VAL A 256 7.76 13.40 -12.11
CA VAL A 256 8.05 14.53 -13.00
C VAL A 256 8.03 15.82 -12.21
N HIS A 257 9.05 16.66 -12.40
CA HIS A 257 9.05 17.97 -11.77
C HIS A 257 7.80 18.78 -12.18
N PRO A 258 7.03 19.32 -11.23
CA PRO A 258 5.66 19.78 -11.48
C PRO A 258 5.55 21.00 -12.40
N THR A 259 6.61 21.81 -12.50
CA THR A 259 6.67 22.98 -13.40
C THR A 259 7.77 22.92 -14.46
N ASN A 260 8.56 21.84 -14.52
CA ASN A 260 9.68 21.71 -15.47
C ASN A 260 9.69 20.32 -16.11
N ASN A 261 9.09 20.23 -17.29
CA ASN A 261 8.95 18.97 -18.02
C ASN A 261 10.27 18.36 -18.55
N GLN A 262 11.42 19.00 -18.33
CA GLN A 262 12.73 18.41 -18.64
C GLN A 262 13.29 17.58 -17.48
N VAL A 263 12.75 17.77 -16.27
CA VAL A 263 13.26 17.13 -15.06
C VAL A 263 12.39 15.94 -14.68
N ILE A 264 13.05 14.78 -14.57
CA ILE A 264 12.46 13.51 -14.16
C ILE A 264 13.30 12.98 -13.00
N TYR A 265 12.65 12.59 -11.92
CA TYR A 265 13.23 11.92 -10.77
C TYR A 265 12.96 10.42 -10.87
N ALA A 266 13.85 9.60 -10.33
CA ALA A 266 13.66 8.17 -10.29
C ALA A 266 14.40 7.54 -9.10
N VAL A 267 13.84 6.44 -8.58
CA VAL A 267 14.44 5.66 -7.50
C VAL A 267 14.86 4.30 -8.02
N LYS A 268 16.10 3.92 -7.71
CA LYS A 268 16.65 2.60 -8.00
C LYS A 268 16.90 1.84 -6.70
N GLU A 269 16.50 0.58 -6.64
CA GLU A 269 16.85 -0.35 -5.57
C GLU A 269 18.18 -1.06 -5.87
N ASN A 270 19.07 -1.07 -4.89
CA ASN A 270 20.29 -1.87 -4.83
C ASN A 270 20.11 -3.00 -3.78
N THR A 271 21.16 -3.78 -3.53
CA THR A 271 21.08 -4.95 -2.64
C THR A 271 20.55 -4.65 -1.23
N SER A 272 20.92 -3.50 -0.64
CA SER A 272 20.50 -3.10 0.71
C SER A 272 20.13 -1.62 0.83
N THR A 273 20.16 -0.88 -0.27
CA THR A 273 19.93 0.57 -0.30
C THR A 273 19.03 0.94 -1.46
N THR A 274 18.41 2.11 -1.43
CA THR A 274 17.93 2.77 -2.64
C THR A 274 18.88 3.89 -3.04
N ALA A 275 18.82 4.33 -4.29
CA ALA A 275 19.57 5.45 -4.83
C ALA A 275 18.64 6.37 -5.62
N PHE A 276 18.81 7.67 -5.43
CA PHE A 276 18.05 8.71 -6.13
C PHE A 276 18.76 9.16 -7.40
N TYR A 277 18.01 9.18 -8.49
CA TYR A 277 18.46 9.62 -9.81
C TYR A 277 17.62 10.80 -10.29
N LYS A 278 18.27 11.70 -11.03
CA LYS A 278 17.63 12.83 -11.69
C LYS A 278 18.07 12.92 -13.14
N SER A 279 17.12 13.14 -14.02
CA SER A 279 17.34 13.62 -15.38
C SER A 279 17.02 15.10 -15.45
N THR A 280 17.77 15.86 -16.24
CA THR A 280 17.47 17.27 -16.58
C THR A 280 17.29 17.48 -18.09
N ASN A 281 17.15 16.38 -18.84
CA ASN A 281 17.10 16.36 -20.29
C ASN A 281 16.02 15.39 -20.81
N ASN A 282 14.86 15.39 -20.14
CA ASN A 282 13.68 14.61 -20.49
C ASN A 282 13.97 13.10 -20.61
N GLY A 283 14.72 12.58 -19.65
CA GLY A 283 15.08 11.16 -19.56
C GLY A 283 16.13 10.70 -20.58
N SER A 284 16.79 11.61 -21.29
CA SER A 284 17.87 11.22 -22.22
C SER A 284 19.03 10.56 -21.47
N SER A 285 19.38 11.09 -20.30
CA SER A 285 20.30 10.52 -19.32
C SER A 285 19.83 10.77 -17.88
N PHE A 286 20.26 9.93 -16.95
CA PHE A 286 20.04 10.08 -15.51
C PHE A 286 21.37 10.14 -14.77
N THR A 287 21.44 10.96 -13.73
CA THR A 287 22.60 11.12 -12.85
C THR A 287 22.18 10.85 -11.42
N GLU A 288 22.98 10.08 -10.69
CA GLU A 288 22.76 9.80 -9.27
C GLU A 288 23.13 11.02 -8.42
N TYR A 289 22.27 11.35 -7.44
CA TYR A 289 22.54 12.39 -6.45
C TYR A 289 22.44 11.78 -5.05
N SER A 290 23.56 11.71 -4.35
CA SER A 290 23.69 10.97 -3.08
C SER A 290 23.90 11.87 -1.86
N ASN A 291 24.03 13.19 -2.03
CA ASN A 291 24.33 14.06 -0.90
C ASN A 291 23.15 14.13 0.08
N GLY A 292 23.35 13.60 1.29
CA GLY A 292 22.33 13.50 2.33
C GLY A 292 21.27 12.42 2.10
N TRP A 293 21.34 11.67 1.01
CA TRP A 293 20.45 10.54 0.74
C TRP A 293 20.68 9.41 1.78
N PRO A 294 19.67 8.58 2.13
CA PRO A 294 19.85 7.40 2.98
C PRO A 294 21.13 6.60 2.74
N SER A 295 21.85 6.33 3.83
CA SER A 295 23.09 5.56 3.81
C SER A 295 23.13 4.65 5.06
N PRO A 296 22.45 3.49 5.02
CA PRO A 296 22.44 2.57 6.15
C PRO A 296 23.84 1.99 6.42
N ASN A 297 24.10 1.65 7.67
CA ASN A 297 25.34 1.00 8.08
C ASN A 297 25.47 -0.40 7.47
N SER A 298 26.69 -0.98 7.52
CA SER A 298 26.89 -2.37 7.11
C SER A 298 26.03 -3.31 7.95
N GLY A 299 25.19 -4.12 7.28
CA GLY A 299 24.25 -5.03 7.92
C GLY A 299 22.82 -4.49 8.06
N ASP A 300 22.65 -3.18 7.91
CA ASP A 300 21.34 -2.53 7.86
C ASP A 300 20.81 -2.45 6.42
N GLU A 301 19.53 -2.13 6.26
CA GLU A 301 18.89 -1.98 4.97
C GLU A 301 17.90 -0.80 4.89
N GLN A 302 17.81 -0.23 3.69
CA GLN A 302 16.81 0.75 3.27
C GLN A 302 16.43 0.39 1.82
N LYS A 303 15.32 -0.32 1.61
CA LYS A 303 15.07 -1.04 0.33
C LYS A 303 13.88 -0.54 -0.47
N ARG A 304 12.94 0.15 0.16
CA ARG A 304 11.78 0.72 -0.54
C ARG A 304 11.67 2.20 -0.20
N THR A 305 11.51 3.00 -1.24
CA THR A 305 11.36 4.44 -1.14
C THR A 305 10.29 4.87 -2.10
N GLU A 306 9.31 5.65 -1.62
CA GLU A 306 8.43 6.44 -2.48
C GLU A 306 8.92 7.90 -2.50
N ILE A 307 8.74 8.64 -3.60
CA ILE A 307 9.07 10.05 -3.75
C ILE A 307 7.84 10.84 -4.19
N ALA A 308 7.74 12.10 -3.78
CA ALA A 308 6.63 12.95 -4.19
C ALA A 308 7.05 14.41 -4.32
N VAL A 309 6.38 15.10 -5.23
CA VAL A 309 6.65 16.50 -5.61
C VAL A 309 5.41 17.36 -5.43
N SER A 310 5.58 18.68 -5.43
CA SER A 310 4.45 19.62 -5.30
C SER A 310 4.64 20.88 -6.12
N ALA A 311 3.59 21.28 -6.86
CA ALA A 311 3.59 22.53 -7.61
C ALA A 311 3.67 23.78 -6.72
N ALA A 312 3.27 23.67 -5.44
CA ALA A 312 3.37 24.76 -4.47
C ALA A 312 4.81 25.05 -4.02
N SER A 313 5.71 24.07 -4.13
CA SER A 313 7.15 24.27 -3.95
C SER A 313 7.89 23.38 -4.96
N PRO A 314 8.03 23.82 -6.23
CA PRO A 314 8.49 22.95 -7.32
C PRO A 314 9.90 22.38 -7.15
N ASN A 315 10.74 23.04 -6.35
CA ASN A 315 12.08 22.52 -6.04
C ASN A 315 12.07 21.48 -4.91
N LYS A 316 10.96 21.34 -4.19
CA LYS A 316 10.85 20.39 -3.08
C LYS A 316 10.59 18.99 -3.62
N VAL A 317 11.37 18.03 -3.14
CA VAL A 317 11.13 16.59 -3.30
C VAL A 317 11.12 15.95 -1.93
N VAL A 318 10.09 15.18 -1.63
CA VAL A 318 9.96 14.41 -0.40
C VAL A 318 10.21 12.93 -0.73
N ALA A 319 10.94 12.22 0.13
CA ALA A 319 11.17 10.79 0.03
C ALA A 319 10.74 10.09 1.33
N LEU A 320 9.93 9.05 1.19
CA LEU A 320 9.51 8.15 2.26
C LEU A 320 10.33 6.87 2.18
N CYS A 321 11.33 6.76 3.05
CA CYS A 321 12.29 5.67 3.04
C CYS A 321 11.93 4.63 4.10
N THR A 322 11.92 3.35 3.73
CA THR A 322 11.64 2.23 4.64
C THR A 322 12.78 1.21 4.65
N GLY A 323 12.87 0.45 5.74
CA GLY A 323 13.98 -0.49 5.94
C GLY A 323 14.07 -1.03 7.36
N ALA A 324 15.19 -1.69 7.63
CA ALA A 324 15.57 -2.17 8.96
C ALA A 324 16.99 -1.69 9.25
N ALA A 325 17.12 -0.75 10.17
CA ALA A 325 18.39 -0.10 10.48
C ALA A 325 18.46 0.34 11.94
N ASN A 326 19.68 0.43 12.48
CA ASN A 326 19.94 0.93 13.83
C ASN A 326 19.12 0.20 14.94
N GLY A 327 18.77 -1.07 14.72
CA GLY A 327 18.03 -1.89 15.68
C GLY A 327 16.50 -1.75 15.64
N GLY A 328 15.93 -1.03 14.67
CA GLY A 328 14.49 -1.02 14.39
C GLY A 328 14.17 -1.32 12.93
N SER A 329 12.88 -1.42 12.60
CA SER A 329 12.36 -1.74 11.28
C SER A 329 11.03 -1.05 10.99
N GLY A 330 10.70 -0.89 9.72
CA GLY A 330 9.54 -0.11 9.27
C GLY A 330 9.97 1.17 8.58
N LEU A 331 9.77 2.30 9.23
CA LEU A 331 10.24 3.60 8.76
C LEU A 331 11.76 3.70 8.92
N TYR A 332 12.47 3.97 7.82
CA TYR A 332 13.85 4.41 7.85
C TYR A 332 13.92 5.94 7.99
N GLY A 333 13.04 6.67 7.30
CA GLY A 333 12.86 8.10 7.54
C GLY A 333 12.12 8.83 6.43
N ILE A 334 11.71 10.05 6.72
CA ILE A 334 11.29 11.06 5.76
C ILE A 334 12.51 11.93 5.44
N TYR A 335 12.83 12.01 4.16
CA TYR A 335 13.89 12.87 3.65
C TYR A 335 13.27 13.96 2.78
N VAL A 336 13.81 15.17 2.87
CA VAL A 336 13.36 16.31 2.07
C VAL A 336 14.55 16.95 1.39
N SER A 337 14.40 17.24 0.11
CA SER A 337 15.28 18.12 -0.63
C SER A 337 14.50 19.38 -1.02
N GLU A 338 15.11 20.56 -0.86
CA GLU A 338 14.53 21.85 -1.27
C GLU A 338 15.15 22.37 -2.58
N ASP A 339 16.00 21.58 -3.22
CA ASP A 339 16.79 21.95 -4.40
C ASP A 339 16.81 20.88 -5.49
N GLN A 340 15.65 20.24 -5.70
CA GLN A 340 15.42 19.25 -6.75
C GLN A 340 16.31 18.01 -6.58
N GLY A 341 16.47 17.54 -5.35
CA GLY A 341 17.22 16.32 -5.01
C GLY A 341 18.74 16.47 -5.11
N VAL A 342 19.29 17.68 -5.08
CA VAL A 342 20.76 17.87 -5.05
C VAL A 342 21.29 17.63 -3.65
N ASN A 343 20.62 18.20 -2.64
CA ASN A 343 20.91 18.01 -1.22
C ASN A 343 19.66 17.49 -0.51
N TRP A 344 19.83 16.45 0.30
CA TRP A 344 18.76 15.84 1.10
C TRP A 344 19.00 16.05 2.59
N GLU A 345 17.91 16.25 3.32
CA GLU A 345 17.89 16.38 4.77
C GLU A 345 16.96 15.31 5.35
N PHE A 346 17.43 14.60 6.38
CA PHE A 346 16.56 13.76 7.20
C PHE A 346 15.66 14.64 8.06
N LYS A 347 14.33 14.43 7.97
CA LYS A 347 13.32 15.21 8.69
C LYS A 347 12.68 14.47 9.86
N CYS A 348 12.25 13.23 9.62
CA CYS A 348 11.50 12.47 10.60
C CYS A 348 11.81 10.97 10.48
N CYS A 349 11.71 10.18 11.55
CA CYS A 349 11.30 10.59 12.89
C CYS A 349 12.41 10.30 13.90
N GLY A 350 12.43 11.03 15.01
CA GLY A 350 13.46 10.85 16.03
C GLY A 350 14.84 11.41 15.68
N PRO A 351 15.87 11.06 16.47
CA PRO A 351 17.18 11.69 16.41
C PRO A 351 18.07 11.17 15.26
N GLN A 352 17.65 10.11 14.57
CA GLN A 352 18.44 9.45 13.54
C GLN A 352 17.53 8.65 12.60
N PRO A 353 18.00 8.28 11.39
CA PRO A 353 17.28 7.37 10.51
C PRO A 353 17.12 5.97 11.12
N GLY A 354 15.93 5.40 11.00
CA GLY A 354 15.55 4.11 11.58
C GLY A 354 15.65 4.09 13.11
N GLY A 355 16.04 2.94 13.65
CA GLY A 355 16.15 2.72 15.09
C GLY A 355 14.82 2.31 15.76
N PRO A 356 14.86 1.93 17.04
CA PRO A 356 13.69 1.38 17.72
C PRO A 356 12.52 2.35 17.75
N ALA A 357 11.33 1.85 17.43
CA ALA A 357 10.09 2.63 17.48
C ALA A 357 9.79 3.11 18.91
N SER A 358 9.37 4.35 19.04
CA SER A 358 8.94 4.96 20.31
C SER A 358 8.12 6.22 20.06
N THR A 359 7.57 6.83 21.11
CA THR A 359 6.87 8.12 20.99
C THR A 359 7.76 9.28 20.52
N LEU A 360 9.09 9.14 20.61
CA LEU A 360 10.05 10.12 20.10
C LEU A 360 10.64 9.72 18.74
N ASN A 361 10.45 8.47 18.31
CA ASN A 361 10.88 7.93 17.04
C ASN A 361 9.74 7.09 16.46
N ILE A 362 8.70 7.77 15.98
CA ILE A 362 7.48 7.09 15.54
C ILE A 362 7.75 6.29 14.27
N ASN A 363 7.29 5.04 14.25
CA ASN A 363 7.29 4.20 13.06
C ASN A 363 5.92 4.30 12.37
N MET A 364 5.83 5.11 11.32
CA MET A 364 4.58 5.28 10.56
C MET A 364 4.15 4.03 9.79
N MET A 365 5.05 3.06 9.63
CA MET A 365 4.75 1.79 8.95
C MET A 365 4.16 0.74 9.89
N GLY A 366 4.24 0.98 11.21
CA GLY A 366 3.74 0.09 12.25
C GLY A 366 2.21 -0.01 12.29
N TRP A 367 1.72 -0.92 13.14
CA TRP A 367 0.28 -1.14 13.30
C TRP A 367 -0.36 -0.16 14.29
N GLN A 368 0.41 0.33 15.26
CA GLN A 368 -0.07 1.31 16.24
C GLN A 368 -0.18 2.70 15.62
N ASP A 369 -1.16 3.42 16.10
CA ASP A 369 -1.52 4.74 15.61
C ASP A 369 -0.78 5.89 16.32
N ASP A 370 -0.02 5.57 17.36
CA ASP A 370 0.99 6.44 17.95
C ASP A 370 2.41 6.14 17.41
N GLY A 371 2.56 5.14 16.55
CA GLY A 371 3.82 4.74 15.92
C GLY A 371 4.82 4.15 16.90
N SER A 372 4.39 3.67 18.06
CA SER A 372 5.27 3.13 19.09
C SER A 372 5.75 1.69 18.83
N ASP A 373 5.26 1.04 17.79
CA ASP A 373 5.59 -0.35 17.46
C ASP A 373 6.54 -0.50 16.26
N ASP A 374 7.43 -1.49 16.37
CA ASP A 374 8.44 -1.80 15.36
C ASP A 374 7.87 -2.67 14.23
N GLY A 375 8.46 -2.55 13.04
CA GLY A 375 8.11 -3.37 11.88
C GLY A 375 6.95 -2.78 11.08
N GLY A 376 5.95 -3.60 10.83
CA GLY A 376 4.81 -3.27 9.97
C GLY A 376 4.77 -4.07 8.67
N GLN A 377 4.17 -3.46 7.65
CA GLN A 377 4.02 -4.03 6.31
C GLN A 377 4.77 -3.23 5.23
N TYR A 378 5.77 -2.44 5.61
CA TYR A 378 6.53 -1.54 4.71
C TYR A 378 7.10 -2.16 3.43
N TYR A 379 7.35 -3.47 3.42
CA TYR A 379 7.77 -4.23 2.23
C TYR A 379 6.62 -4.52 1.25
N TYR A 380 5.39 -4.28 1.66
CA TYR A 380 4.14 -4.60 0.96
C TYR A 380 3.34 -3.33 0.67
N ASP A 381 2.98 -2.55 1.68
CA ASP A 381 2.22 -1.30 1.57
C ASP A 381 3.11 -0.07 1.79
N LEU A 382 3.03 0.89 0.87
CA LEU A 382 3.72 2.17 0.98
C LEU A 382 3.08 3.12 0.00
N ALA A 383 2.74 4.33 0.46
CA ALA A 383 2.23 5.39 -0.39
C ALA A 383 2.68 6.74 0.13
N LEU A 384 2.92 7.68 -0.77
CA LEU A 384 3.34 9.04 -0.44
C LEU A 384 2.65 10.02 -1.38
N ALA A 385 2.17 11.14 -0.84
CA ALA A 385 1.71 12.26 -1.64
C ALA A 385 2.00 13.59 -0.96
N VAL A 386 2.39 14.59 -1.74
CA VAL A 386 2.52 15.97 -1.27
C VAL A 386 1.42 16.81 -1.91
N ASN A 387 0.73 17.62 -1.11
CA ASN A 387 -0.37 18.43 -1.63
C ASN A 387 0.12 19.42 -2.69
N PRO A 388 -0.49 19.46 -3.89
CA PRO A 388 -0.02 20.30 -4.99
C PRO A 388 -0.19 21.80 -4.73
N ASN A 389 -1.08 22.18 -3.81
CA ASN A 389 -1.39 23.57 -3.45
C ASN A 389 -0.74 24.01 -2.12
N ASN A 390 -0.18 23.08 -1.35
CA ASN A 390 0.54 23.39 -0.11
C ASN A 390 1.58 22.30 0.19
N ALA A 391 2.84 22.57 -0.16
CA ALA A 391 3.94 21.61 -0.01
C ALA A 391 4.33 21.26 1.45
N ASN A 392 3.63 21.82 2.45
CA ASN A 392 3.77 21.42 3.85
C ASN A 392 2.82 20.28 4.24
N ILE A 393 1.81 19.99 3.41
CA ILE A 393 0.86 18.90 3.65
C ILE A 393 1.39 17.65 2.96
N ILE A 394 1.81 16.65 3.74
CA ILE A 394 2.37 15.39 3.27
C ILE A 394 1.53 14.24 3.81
N HIS A 395 1.08 13.36 2.93
CA HIS A 395 0.35 12.15 3.26
C HIS A 395 1.27 10.95 3.15
N VAL A 396 1.29 10.11 4.17
CA VAL A 396 2.03 8.85 4.20
C VAL A 396 1.05 7.72 4.44
N GLY A 397 1.08 6.71 3.59
CA GLY A 397 0.28 5.50 3.68
C GLY A 397 1.14 4.27 3.90
N GLY A 398 0.57 3.31 4.61
CA GLY A 398 1.07 1.95 4.82
C GLY A 398 -0.07 1.18 5.48
N VAL A 399 0.15 0.66 6.68
CA VAL A 399 -0.93 0.08 7.50
C VAL A 399 -1.95 1.15 7.95
N ASN A 400 -1.46 2.36 8.21
CA ASN A 400 -2.23 3.51 8.67
C ASN A 400 -2.01 4.71 7.74
N HIS A 401 -2.89 5.71 7.83
CA HIS A 401 -2.70 6.99 7.15
C HIS A 401 -2.17 8.02 8.12
N TRP A 402 -1.08 8.66 7.72
CA TRP A 402 -0.40 9.71 8.45
C TRP A 402 -0.39 11.00 7.65
N ILE A 403 -0.50 12.12 8.35
CA ILE A 403 -0.45 13.46 7.75
C ILE A 403 0.55 14.32 8.52
N SER A 404 1.44 14.97 7.77
CA SER A 404 2.19 16.14 8.23
C SER A 404 1.55 17.40 7.65
N THR A 405 1.53 18.49 8.43
CA THR A 405 1.11 19.82 7.97
C THR A 405 2.23 20.87 8.12
N ASN A 406 3.45 20.42 8.40
CA ASN A 406 4.63 21.24 8.64
C ASN A 406 5.83 20.77 7.79
N GLY A 407 5.57 20.19 6.61
CA GLY A 407 6.63 19.85 5.66
C GLY A 407 7.47 18.65 6.06
N GLY A 408 6.93 17.77 6.91
CA GLY A 408 7.56 16.50 7.27
C GLY A 408 8.28 16.50 8.62
N ASP A 409 8.28 17.62 9.35
CA ASP A 409 8.92 17.69 10.68
C ASP A 409 8.17 16.85 11.74
N SER A 410 6.85 16.74 11.62
CA SER A 410 6.04 15.83 12.44
C SER A 410 4.80 15.31 11.71
N PHE A 411 4.29 14.16 12.18
CA PHE A 411 3.13 13.48 11.60
C PHE A 411 2.10 13.12 12.67
N THR A 412 0.84 13.06 12.25
CA THR A 412 -0.30 12.62 13.05
C THR A 412 -1.06 11.53 12.30
N CYS A 413 -1.69 10.60 13.02
CA CYS A 413 -2.48 9.51 12.45
C CYS A 413 -3.99 9.81 12.56
N PRO A 414 -4.61 10.47 11.57
CA PRO A 414 -6.04 10.77 11.58
C PRO A 414 -6.91 9.54 11.34
N ALA A 415 -6.43 8.58 10.55
CA ALA A 415 -7.22 7.48 10.00
C ALA A 415 -6.46 6.15 10.11
N LYS A 416 -7.14 5.10 10.56
CA LYS A 416 -6.49 3.83 10.90
C LYS A 416 -7.37 2.60 10.82
N TRP A 417 -6.73 1.49 10.50
CA TRP A 417 -7.36 0.20 10.26
C TRP A 417 -7.96 -0.46 11.51
N SER A 418 -7.44 -0.12 12.70
CA SER A 418 -7.85 -0.73 13.96
C SER A 418 -9.10 -0.09 14.56
N HIS A 419 -9.60 1.02 13.99
CA HIS A 419 -10.77 1.76 14.48
C HIS A 419 -11.92 1.76 13.44
N PRO A 420 -12.50 0.59 13.09
CA PRO A 420 -13.57 0.47 12.11
C PRO A 420 -14.87 1.22 12.48
N GLU A 421 -15.02 1.58 13.75
CA GLU A 421 -16.17 2.33 14.26
C GLU A 421 -16.09 3.84 14.02
N LYS A 422 -14.92 4.37 13.64
CA LYS A 422 -14.71 5.82 13.45
C LYS A 422 -15.04 6.26 12.02
N ASN A 423 -15.49 7.50 11.86
CA ASN A 423 -15.82 8.06 10.55
C ASN A 423 -14.58 8.26 9.67
N GLU A 424 -13.40 8.32 10.28
CA GLU A 424 -12.09 8.40 9.63
C GLU A 424 -11.50 7.01 9.36
N TYR A 425 -12.26 5.93 9.52
CA TYR A 425 -11.77 4.59 9.24
C TYR A 425 -11.29 4.46 7.79
N ILE A 426 -10.14 3.81 7.65
CA ILE A 426 -9.60 3.34 6.39
C ILE A 426 -9.13 1.91 6.60
N HIS A 427 -9.21 1.08 5.56
CA HIS A 427 -8.64 -0.26 5.62
C HIS A 427 -7.10 -0.18 5.72
N ALA A 428 -6.48 -1.26 6.22
CA ALA A 428 -5.02 -1.41 6.16
C ALA A 428 -4.57 -1.55 4.68
N ASP A 429 -3.26 -1.64 4.45
CA ASP A 429 -2.70 -1.95 3.13
C ASP A 429 -2.93 -0.82 2.12
N ILE A 430 -2.47 0.39 2.48
CA ILE A 430 -2.54 1.57 1.60
C ILE A 430 -1.36 1.54 0.63
N HIS A 431 -1.66 1.25 -0.64
CA HIS A 431 -0.66 1.17 -1.71
C HIS A 431 -0.54 2.42 -2.57
N ASP A 432 -1.53 3.33 -2.51
CA ASP A 432 -1.55 4.52 -3.34
C ASP A 432 -2.30 5.65 -2.65
N ILE A 433 -1.81 6.88 -2.83
CA ILE A 433 -2.44 8.13 -2.38
C ILE A 433 -2.18 9.16 -3.47
N ARG A 434 -3.24 9.77 -4.02
CA ARG A 434 -3.11 10.77 -5.08
C ARG A 434 -3.98 11.98 -4.85
N TYR A 435 -3.51 13.10 -5.40
CA TYR A 435 -4.30 14.31 -5.61
C TYR A 435 -4.77 14.33 -7.05
N PHE A 436 -6.04 14.67 -7.26
CA PHE A 436 -6.64 14.85 -8.58
C PHE A 436 -7.20 16.27 -8.72
#